data_AF-A0A6C0CB52-F1
#
_entry.id   AF-A0A6C0CB52-F1
#
_cell.length_a   1.000
_cell.length_b   1.000
_cell.length_c   1.000
_cell.angle_alpha   90.00
_cell.angle_beta   90.00
_cell.angle_gamma   90.00
#
_symmetry.space_group_name_H-M   'P 1'
#
loop_
_entity.id
_entity.type
_entity.pdbx_description
1 polymer ?
#
loop_
_entity_poly.entity_id
_entity_poly.type
_entity_poly.pdbx_seq_one_letter_code
_entity_poly.pdbx_strand_id
1 'polypeptide(L)'
;MSKAKVKVVYESDESFSSIDSFEEYDQHDIRNICYKKINDEYSYGKYGQHKVIVMMKNGYFNIDHLCKKFNKKFEDWVERDTSKEFIKCLSKLKNIPRKDLIQKIKGNSEISGTYIHSLLFVQVMMWASPVSACNVSDIIDNNR
;
A
#
# COMPACT_ATOMS: atom_id res chain seq x y z
N MET A 1 -27.21 -40.06 -17.63
CA MET A 1 -25.85 -39.53 -17.84
C MET A 1 -25.34 -38.96 -16.52
N SER A 2 -24.43 -39.68 -15.86
CA SER A 2 -23.87 -39.35 -14.55
C SER A 2 -22.79 -38.26 -14.69
N LYS A 3 -22.87 -37.18 -13.90
CA LYS A 3 -21.80 -36.17 -13.82
C LYS A 3 -20.83 -36.59 -12.71
N ALA A 4 -19.60 -36.93 -13.09
CA ALA A 4 -18.52 -37.23 -12.17
C ALA A 4 -18.14 -35.99 -11.35
N LYS A 5 -18.08 -36.12 -10.02
CA LYS A 5 -17.49 -35.11 -9.13
C LYS A 5 -15.98 -35.32 -9.10
N VAL A 6 -15.23 -34.37 -9.66
CA VAL A 6 -13.77 -34.32 -9.53
C VAL A 6 -13.45 -33.81 -8.12
N LYS A 7 -12.74 -34.63 -7.34
CA LYS A 7 -12.23 -34.30 -6.02
C LYS A 7 -10.79 -33.86 -6.22
N VAL A 8 -10.50 -32.56 -6.10
CA VAL A 8 -9.12 -32.07 -6.17
C VAL A 8 -8.48 -32.33 -4.81
N VAL A 9 -7.52 -33.25 -4.79
CA VAL A 9 -6.63 -33.50 -3.65
C VAL A 9 -5.44 -32.55 -3.83
N TYR A 10 -5.19 -31.69 -2.83
CA TYR A 10 -3.95 -30.91 -2.80
C TYR A 10 -2.88 -31.76 -2.13
N GLU A 11 -1.86 -32.17 -2.89
CA GLU A 11 -0.63 -32.74 -2.37
C GLU A 11 0.18 -31.64 -1.68
N SER A 12 0.63 -31.94 -0.47
CA SER A 12 1.48 -31.10 0.36
C SER A 12 2.94 -31.24 -0.09
N ASP A 13 3.48 -30.21 -0.74
CA ASP A 13 4.93 -30.10 -0.94
C ASP A 13 5.56 -29.28 0.20
N GLU A 14 6.21 -30.01 1.11
CA GLU A 14 7.21 -29.49 2.03
C GLU A 14 8.45 -29.04 1.25
N SER A 15 8.67 -27.72 1.14
CA SER A 15 9.98 -27.09 1.42
C SER A 15 9.94 -25.59 1.15
N PHE A 16 9.50 -24.81 2.13
CA PHE A 16 9.93 -23.42 2.26
C PHE A 16 10.50 -23.25 3.66
N SER A 17 11.73 -23.72 3.83
CA SER A 17 12.47 -23.59 5.08
C SER A 17 12.72 -22.11 5.37
N SER A 18 12.28 -21.69 6.56
CA SER A 18 12.56 -20.43 7.26
C SER A 18 12.06 -19.14 6.59
N ILE A 19 10.74 -18.92 6.65
CA ILE A 19 10.21 -17.55 6.73
C ILE A 19 10.40 -17.10 8.18
N ASP A 20 11.27 -16.12 8.39
CA ASP A 20 11.27 -15.32 9.62
C ASP A 20 9.82 -14.95 9.94
N SER A 21 9.35 -15.34 11.13
CA SER A 21 7.99 -15.07 11.60
C SER A 21 7.65 -13.60 11.37
N PHE A 22 6.88 -13.31 10.33
CA PHE A 22 6.18 -12.04 10.21
C PHE A 22 5.17 -12.03 11.37
N GLU A 23 5.16 -10.97 12.16
CA GLU A 23 4.11 -10.77 13.16
C GLU A 23 2.75 -10.94 12.47
N GLU A 24 1.88 -11.82 12.98
CA GLU A 24 0.51 -11.98 12.48
C GLU A 24 -0.25 -10.67 12.78
N TYR A 25 -0.33 -9.79 11.79
CA TYR A 25 -1.21 -8.63 11.86
C TYR A 25 -2.66 -9.06 11.68
N ASP A 26 -3.62 -8.19 12.02
CA ASP A 26 -5.02 -8.40 11.63
C ASP A 26 -5.10 -8.71 10.13
N GLN A 27 -6.01 -9.59 9.73
CA GLN A 27 -6.13 -10.03 8.34
C GLN A 27 -6.29 -8.86 7.35
N HIS A 28 -6.87 -7.73 7.77
CA HIS A 28 -7.05 -6.53 6.96
C HIS A 28 -5.95 -5.48 7.15
N ASP A 29 -4.91 -5.78 7.93
CA ASP A 29 -3.80 -4.87 8.12
C ASP A 29 -3.01 -4.71 6.82
N ILE A 30 -2.76 -3.46 6.48
CA ILE A 30 -2.07 -3.10 5.26
C ILE A 30 -0.64 -3.64 5.20
N ARG A 31 -0.03 -3.96 6.35
CA ARG A 31 1.32 -4.54 6.46
C ARG A 31 1.38 -5.98 5.96
N ASN A 32 0.24 -6.66 5.77
CA ASN A 32 0.19 -7.99 5.15
C ASN A 32 0.66 -8.00 3.69
N ILE A 33 0.79 -6.83 3.05
CA ILE A 33 1.35 -6.75 1.70
C ILE A 33 2.89 -6.83 1.67
N CYS A 34 3.54 -6.79 2.84
CA CYS A 34 4.99 -6.81 2.97
C CYS A 34 5.54 -8.20 2.65
N TYR A 35 6.64 -8.24 1.89
CA TYR A 35 7.26 -9.50 1.47
C TYR A 35 8.78 -9.54 1.67
N LYS A 36 9.42 -8.40 2.01
CA LYS A 36 10.86 -8.33 2.27
C LYS A 36 11.19 -7.16 3.19
N LYS A 37 11.84 -7.41 4.33
CA LYS A 37 12.32 -6.35 5.23
C LYS A 37 13.44 -5.53 4.59
N ILE A 38 13.43 -4.22 4.81
CA ILE A 38 14.57 -3.32 4.56
C ILE A 38 15.37 -3.21 5.87
N ASN A 39 14.67 -2.95 6.97
CA ASN A 39 15.16 -3.02 8.35
C ASN A 39 13.94 -3.22 9.29
N ASP A 40 14.13 -3.03 10.60
CA ASP A 40 13.05 -3.21 11.59
C ASP A 40 11.90 -2.21 11.45
N GLU A 41 12.15 -1.05 10.84
CA GLU A 41 11.17 0.04 10.70
C GLU A 41 10.48 0.06 9.33
N TYR A 42 11.12 -0.50 8.29
CA TYR A 42 10.64 -0.41 6.91
C TYR A 42 10.72 -1.75 6.18
N SER A 43 9.70 -2.03 5.37
CA SER A 43 9.66 -3.21 4.50
C SER A 43 9.23 -2.85 3.09
N TYR A 44 9.64 -3.67 2.14
CA TYR A 44 9.03 -3.68 0.83
C TYR A 44 7.71 -4.43 0.86
N GLY A 45 6.72 -3.82 0.22
CA GLY A 45 5.40 -4.39 0.01
C GLY A 45 4.95 -4.33 -1.44
N LYS A 46 3.90 -5.08 -1.75
CA LYS A 46 3.29 -5.13 -3.08
C LYS A 46 1.83 -4.67 -3.01
N TYR A 47 1.57 -3.49 -3.55
CA TYR A 47 0.20 -2.96 -3.63
C TYR A 47 -0.25 -3.00 -5.09
N GLY A 48 -1.02 -4.03 -5.43
CA GLY A 48 -1.27 -4.42 -6.81
C GLY A 48 0.00 -4.78 -7.55
N GLN A 49 0.26 -4.14 -8.68
CA GLN A 49 1.49 -4.36 -9.46
C GLN A 49 2.67 -3.49 -8.97
N HIS A 50 2.45 -2.64 -7.97
CA HIS A 50 3.43 -1.64 -7.56
C HIS A 50 4.19 -2.08 -6.32
N LYS A 51 5.52 -2.13 -6.44
CA LYS A 51 6.42 -2.19 -5.28
C LYS A 51 6.36 -0.87 -4.52
N VAL A 52 6.09 -0.94 -3.22
CA VAL A 52 6.01 0.18 -2.27
C VAL A 52 6.96 -0.06 -1.08
N ILE A 53 7.31 1.01 -0.37
CA ILE A 53 8.01 0.93 0.92
C ILE A 53 6.98 1.25 2.00
N VAL A 54 6.85 0.35 2.97
CA VAL A 54 5.89 0.42 4.08
C VAL A 54 6.63 0.70 5.38
N MET A 55 6.19 1.70 6.13
CA MET A 55 6.63 1.95 7.49
C MET A 55 5.91 0.99 8.45
N MET A 56 6.64 0.10 9.12
CA MET A 56 6.07 -0.98 9.92
C MET A 56 5.32 -0.50 11.16
N LYS A 57 5.69 0.67 11.68
CA LYS A 57 5.03 1.29 12.84
C LYS A 57 3.54 1.57 12.61
N ASN A 58 3.14 1.96 11.40
CA ASN A 58 1.80 2.48 11.12
C ASN A 58 1.22 2.10 9.76
N GLY A 59 1.95 1.34 8.94
CA GLY A 59 1.50 0.90 7.62
C GLY A 59 1.53 1.98 6.53
N TYR A 60 2.27 3.08 6.73
CA TYR A 60 2.30 4.18 5.75
C TYR A 60 3.20 3.86 4.58
N PHE A 61 2.87 4.43 3.42
CA PHE A 61 3.61 4.19 2.18
C PHE A 61 4.47 5.36 1.76
N ASN A 62 5.73 5.10 1.40
CA ASN A 62 6.52 6.09 0.68
C ASN A 62 5.92 6.28 -0.72
N ILE A 63 5.37 7.47 -0.98
CA ILE A 63 4.65 7.77 -2.22
C ILE A 63 5.55 8.36 -3.31
N ASP A 64 6.70 8.95 -2.94
CA ASP A 64 7.53 9.70 -3.88
C ASP A 64 8.14 8.78 -4.94
N HIS A 65 8.61 7.59 -4.54
CA HIS A 65 9.12 6.58 -5.48
C HIS A 65 8.05 6.13 -6.47
N LEU A 66 6.79 6.07 -6.04
CA LEU A 66 5.68 5.65 -6.88
C LEU A 66 5.27 6.77 -7.85
N CYS A 67 5.12 8.01 -7.38
CA CYS A 67 4.84 9.16 -8.22
C CYS A 67 5.92 9.37 -9.29
N LYS A 68 7.20 9.22 -8.93
CA LYS A 68 8.33 9.34 -9.87
C LYS A 68 8.24 8.34 -11.03
N LYS A 69 7.76 7.11 -10.82
CA LYS A 69 7.54 6.13 -11.89
C LYS A 69 6.58 6.62 -12.97
N PHE A 70 5.69 7.56 -12.64
CA PHE A 70 4.73 8.16 -13.57
C PHE A 70 5.14 9.58 -14.01
N ASN A 71 6.41 9.97 -13.80
CA ASN A 71 6.90 11.32 -14.06
C ASN A 71 6.11 12.41 -13.31
N LYS A 72 5.70 12.12 -12.07
CA LYS A 72 4.97 13.03 -11.18
C LYS A 72 5.74 13.32 -9.90
N LYS A 73 5.48 14.47 -9.27
CA LYS A 73 5.93 14.80 -7.91
C LYS A 73 4.72 14.88 -6.99
N PHE A 74 4.80 14.27 -5.80
CA PHE A 74 3.68 14.25 -4.88
C PHE A 74 3.26 15.66 -4.44
N GLU A 75 4.21 16.59 -4.33
CA GLU A 75 3.95 18.00 -4.04
C GLU A 75 2.95 18.63 -5.03
N ASP A 76 3.04 18.29 -6.32
CA ASP A 76 2.13 18.81 -7.34
C ASP A 76 0.68 18.35 -7.08
N TRP A 77 0.49 17.14 -6.56
CA TRP A 77 -0.83 16.65 -6.17
C TRP A 77 -1.35 17.39 -4.95
N VAL A 78 -0.51 17.56 -3.92
CA VAL A 78 -0.89 18.17 -2.65
C VAL A 78 -1.31 19.64 -2.81
N GLU A 79 -0.75 20.35 -3.80
CA GLU A 79 -1.05 21.75 -4.06
C GLU A 79 -2.36 22.00 -4.82
N ARG A 80 -2.97 20.97 -5.42
CA ARG A 80 -4.25 21.10 -6.12
C ARG A 80 -5.39 21.36 -5.16
N ASP A 81 -6.34 22.21 -5.55
CA ASP A 81 -7.52 22.52 -4.74
C ASP A 81 -8.34 21.27 -4.42
N THR A 82 -8.54 20.39 -5.40
CA THR A 82 -9.26 19.12 -5.21
C THR A 82 -8.59 18.23 -4.16
N SER A 83 -7.26 18.20 -4.13
CA SER A 83 -6.51 17.41 -3.15
C SER A 83 -6.53 18.05 -1.77
N LYS A 84 -6.43 19.38 -1.69
CA LYS A 84 -6.57 20.14 -0.43
C LYS A 84 -7.93 19.91 0.19
N GLU A 85 -9.00 19.96 -0.61
CA GLU A 85 -10.36 19.66 -0.18
C GLU A 85 -10.49 18.20 0.28
N PHE A 86 -10.01 17.24 -0.51
CA PHE A 86 -10.04 15.83 -0.14
C PHE A 86 -9.34 15.55 1.19
N ILE A 87 -8.12 16.06 1.39
CA ILE A 87 -7.37 15.87 2.64
C ILE A 87 -8.11 16.51 3.82
N LYS A 88 -8.70 17.70 3.64
CA LYS A 88 -9.51 18.37 4.67
C LYS A 88 -10.74 17.55 5.04
N CYS A 89 -11.47 17.03 4.05
CA CYS A 89 -12.64 16.19 4.26
C CYS A 89 -12.26 14.88 4.97
N LEU A 90 -11.21 14.20 4.49
CA LEU A 90 -10.73 12.95 5.10
C LEU A 90 -10.28 13.18 6.55
N SER A 91 -9.53 14.25 6.81
CA SER A 91 -9.05 14.61 8.14
C SER A 91 -10.21 14.78 9.13
N LYS A 92 -11.29 15.47 8.72
CA LYS A 92 -12.49 15.64 9.53
C LYS A 92 -13.25 14.33 9.73
N LEU A 93 -13.52 13.60 8.66
CA LEU A 93 -14.34 12.38 8.69
C LEU A 93 -13.69 11.24 9.50
N LYS A 94 -12.36 11.16 9.50
CA LYS A 94 -11.61 10.14 10.24
C LYS A 94 -11.05 10.63 11.56
N ASN A 95 -11.22 11.92 11.87
CA ASN A 95 -10.61 12.56 13.03
C ASN A 95 -9.08 12.36 13.08
N ILE A 96 -8.42 12.47 11.92
CA ILE A 96 -6.95 12.31 11.78
C ILE A 96 -6.39 13.66 11.33
N PRO A 97 -5.49 14.30 12.09
CA PRO A 97 -4.85 15.56 11.68
C PRO A 97 -4.09 15.40 10.36
N ARG A 98 -4.03 16.47 9.55
CA ARG A 98 -3.27 16.47 8.27
C ARG A 98 -1.82 15.99 8.41
N LYS A 99 -1.13 16.41 9.48
CA LYS A 99 0.25 15.98 9.78
C LYS A 99 0.39 14.47 9.99
N ASP A 100 -0.69 13.83 10.42
CA ASP A 100 -0.73 12.40 10.65
C ASP A 100 -1.19 11.69 9.38
N LEU A 101 -1.82 12.35 8.41
CA LEU A 101 -2.08 11.78 7.08
C LEU A 101 -0.85 11.79 6.16
N ILE A 102 0.05 12.76 6.34
CA ILE A 102 1.23 12.97 5.48
C ILE A 102 2.44 13.30 6.36
N GLN A 103 3.48 12.47 6.27
CA GLN A 103 4.70 12.61 7.05
C GLN A 103 5.91 12.70 6.12
N LYS A 104 6.77 13.71 6.29
CA LYS A 104 8.07 13.77 5.61
C LYS A 104 9.12 13.07 6.47
N ILE A 105 9.76 12.05 5.92
CA ILE A 105 10.77 11.25 6.61
C ILE A 105 12.12 11.46 5.94
N LYS A 106 13.14 11.70 6.76
CA LYS A 106 14.54 11.80 6.34
C LYS A 106 15.30 10.60 6.88
N GLY A 107 15.79 9.76 5.98
CA GLY A 107 16.60 8.57 6.25
C GLY A 107 17.73 8.46 5.24
N ASN A 108 18.00 7.25 4.74
CA ASN A 108 18.90 7.02 3.61
C ASN A 108 18.20 7.32 2.26
N SER A 109 18.88 7.13 1.13
CA SER A 109 18.35 7.39 -0.21
C SER A 109 17.15 6.52 -0.60
N GLU A 110 17.01 5.35 0.03
CA GLU A 110 15.93 4.41 -0.21
C GLU A 110 14.68 4.77 0.60
N ILE A 111 14.85 5.07 1.90
CA ILE A 111 13.78 5.29 2.87
C ILE A 111 13.25 6.73 2.82
N SER A 112 14.11 7.72 2.53
CA SER A 112 13.71 9.14 2.54
C SER A 112 12.56 9.41 1.59
N GLY A 113 11.63 10.27 2.01
CA GLY A 113 10.52 10.70 1.18
C GLY A 113 9.27 11.04 1.99
N THR A 114 8.18 11.21 1.26
CA THR A 114 6.86 11.48 1.82
C THR A 114 6.11 10.17 2.05
N TYR A 115 5.73 9.92 3.30
CA TYR A 115 4.93 8.79 3.72
C TYR A 115 3.48 9.23 3.90
N ILE A 116 2.55 8.50 3.29
CA ILE A 116 1.12 8.80 3.36
C ILE A 116 0.36 7.69 4.06
N HIS A 117 -0.68 8.08 4.80
CA HIS A 117 -1.69 7.17 5.30
C HIS A 117 -2.39 6.46 4.13
N SER A 118 -2.70 5.16 4.27
CA SER A 118 -3.28 4.30 3.22
C SER A 118 -4.55 4.88 2.56
N LEU A 119 -5.43 5.52 3.34
CA LEU A 119 -6.62 6.22 2.85
C LEU A 119 -6.37 7.32 1.79
N LEU A 120 -5.16 7.87 1.70
CA LEU A 120 -4.80 8.82 0.63
C LEU A 120 -4.39 8.11 -0.67
N PHE A 121 -3.96 6.86 -0.59
CA PHE A 121 -3.23 6.17 -1.66
C PHE A 121 -4.01 6.13 -2.98
N VAL A 122 -5.28 5.68 -2.96
CA VAL A 122 -6.10 5.55 -4.17
C VAL A 122 -6.29 6.89 -4.88
N GLN A 123 -6.51 7.99 -4.14
CA GLN A 123 -6.69 9.31 -4.75
C GLN A 123 -5.40 9.85 -5.38
N VAL A 124 -4.25 9.58 -4.75
CA VAL A 124 -2.95 9.93 -5.34
C VAL A 124 -2.71 9.11 -6.60
N MET A 125 -3.00 7.80 -6.56
CA MET A 125 -2.86 6.92 -7.71
C MET A 125 -3.79 7.32 -8.86
N MET A 126 -5.03 7.71 -8.57
CA MET A 126 -5.98 8.18 -9.59
C MET A 126 -5.42 9.38 -10.35
N TRP A 127 -4.80 10.32 -9.64
CA TRP A 127 -4.15 11.47 -10.25
C TRP A 127 -2.87 11.11 -11.00
N ALA A 128 -2.05 10.21 -10.45
CA ALA A 128 -0.76 9.84 -11.06
C ALA A 128 -0.93 8.93 -12.29
N SER A 129 -1.83 7.97 -12.22
CA SER A 129 -2.14 6.97 -13.24
C SER A 129 -3.51 6.34 -12.99
N PRO A 130 -4.58 6.80 -13.68
CA PRO A 130 -5.92 6.23 -13.55
C PRO A 130 -5.96 4.71 -13.75
N VAL A 131 -5.21 4.18 -14.72
CA VAL A 131 -5.09 2.72 -14.97
C VAL A 131 -4.58 1.99 -13.73
N SER A 132 -3.54 2.52 -13.07
CA SER A 132 -3.01 1.93 -11.85
C SER A 132 -4.00 2.01 -10.68
N ALA A 133 -4.82 3.05 -10.63
CA ALA A 133 -5.86 3.19 -9.61
C ALA A 133 -6.98 2.16 -9.79
N CYS A 134 -7.37 1.85 -11.03
CA CYS A 134 -8.32 0.78 -11.32
C CYS A 134 -7.79 -0.58 -10.85
N ASN A 135 -6.54 -0.94 -11.21
CA ASN A 135 -5.95 -2.23 -10.80
C ASN A 135 -5.88 -2.40 -9.27
N VAL A 136 -5.71 -1.30 -8.56
CA VAL A 136 -5.76 -1.27 -7.09
C VAL A 136 -7.18 -1.48 -6.57
N SER A 137 -8.17 -0.83 -7.20
CA SER A 137 -9.57 -0.98 -6.83
C SER A 137 -10.05 -2.41 -7.00
N ASP A 138 -9.59 -3.12 -8.04
CA ASP A 138 -9.94 -4.52 -8.28
C ASP A 138 -9.49 -5.43 -7.14
N ILE A 139 -8.39 -5.10 -6.45
CA ILE A 139 -7.92 -5.87 -5.29
C ILE A 139 -8.85 -5.70 -4.10
N ILE A 140 -9.41 -4.49 -3.94
CA ILE A 140 -10.35 -4.20 -2.86
C ILE A 140 -11.68 -4.93 -3.11
N ASP A 141 -12.11 -5.02 -4.38
CA ASP A 141 -13.36 -5.68 -4.75
C ASP A 141 -13.26 -7.21 -4.70
N ASN A 142 -12.14 -7.79 -5.16
CA ASN A 142 -11.91 -9.25 -5.14
C ASN A 142 -11.56 -9.82 -3.76
N ASN A 143 -11.39 -8.99 -2.73
CA ASN A 143 -11.16 -9.40 -1.33
C ASN A 143 -12.44 -9.25 -0.46
N ARG A 144 -13.61 -9.16 -1.08
CA ARG A 144 -14.93 -9.27 -0.41
C ARG A 144 -15.52 -10.66 -0.61
#